data_AF-A0A433T152-F1
#
_entry.id   AF-A0A433T152-F1
#
_cell.length_a   1.000
_cell.length_b   1.000
_cell.length_c   1.000
_cell.angle_alpha   90.00
_cell.angle_beta   90.00
_cell.angle_gamma   90.00
#
_symmetry.space_group_name_H-M   'P 1'
#
loop_
_entity.id
_entity.type
_entity.pdbx_description
1 polymer ?
#
loop_
_entity_poly.entity_id
_entity_poly.type
_entity_poly.pdbx_seq_one_letter_code
_entity_poly.pdbx_strand_id
1 'polypeptide(L)'
;MTDKSGYKVLKRYLEASVPKSSLNQKVVTIELCCDKLEPSENRFLPKNGTCDVKFFPDCQSLQVDLVLKDREEMTKTKYTYKVRQLPGRIVPQNCTWTVLEGKILIKLCKEEENEDWTLAVSERGVDQVGSDESS
;
A
#
# COMPACT_ATOMS: atom_id res chain seq x y z
N MET A 1 7.94 -21.91 -3.52
CA MET A 1 7.62 -22.39 -2.15
C MET A 1 6.10 -22.52 -2.05
N THR A 2 5.59 -23.72 -1.81
CA THR A 2 4.15 -23.98 -1.59
C THR A 2 3.83 -23.80 -0.10
N ASP A 3 2.69 -23.20 0.24
CA ASP A 3 2.25 -23.08 1.63
C ASP A 3 1.49 -24.33 2.11
N LYS A 4 1.15 -24.37 3.41
CA LYS A 4 0.41 -25.49 4.03
C LYS A 4 -0.98 -25.74 3.42
N SER A 5 -1.49 -24.80 2.61
CA SER A 5 -2.75 -24.94 1.88
C SER A 5 -2.58 -25.38 0.41
N GLY A 6 -1.35 -25.72 0.00
CA GLY A 6 -1.04 -26.20 -1.35
C GLY A 6 -0.84 -25.10 -2.38
N TYR A 7 -0.90 -23.82 -1.99
CA TYR A 7 -0.74 -22.70 -2.91
C TYR A 7 0.73 -22.36 -3.13
N LYS A 8 1.12 -22.13 -4.39
CA LYS A 8 2.44 -21.55 -4.70
C LYS A 8 2.46 -20.08 -4.27
N VAL A 9 3.38 -19.73 -3.38
CA VAL A 9 3.50 -18.35 -2.89
C VAL A 9 4.42 -17.54 -3.80
N LEU A 10 3.91 -16.41 -4.29
CA LEU A 10 4.65 -15.41 -5.05
C LEU A 10 4.80 -14.15 -4.19
N LYS A 11 5.92 -13.44 -4.32
CA LYS A 11 6.15 -12.14 -3.66
C LYS A 11 6.32 -11.07 -4.74
N ARG A 12 5.64 -9.94 -4.57
CA ARG A 12 5.68 -8.78 -5.47
C ARG A 12 5.63 -7.49 -4.66
N TYR A 13 5.88 -6.38 -5.33
CA TYR A 13 5.76 -5.04 -4.76
C TYR A 13 4.63 -4.29 -5.45
N LEU A 14 3.96 -3.40 -4.73
CA LEU A 14 2.96 -2.51 -5.33
C LEU A 14 3.65 -1.28 -5.86
N GLU A 15 3.22 -0.85 -7.05
CA GLU A 15 3.63 0.42 -7.62
C GLU A 15 2.72 1.52 -7.08
N ALA A 16 3.34 2.59 -6.58
CA ALA A 16 2.64 3.75 -6.04
C ALA A 16 2.60 4.87 -7.06
N SER A 17 1.46 5.55 -7.14
CA SER A 17 1.33 6.81 -7.85
C SER A 17 0.59 7.84 -6.99
N VAL A 18 0.92 9.12 -7.19
CA VAL A 18 0.24 10.25 -6.54
C VAL A 18 -0.48 11.04 -7.62
N PRO A 19 -1.83 11.06 -7.66
CA PRO A 19 -2.56 11.78 -8.70
C PRO A 19 -2.34 13.28 -8.57
N LYS A 20 -2.07 13.98 -9.68
CA LYS A 20 -1.86 15.44 -9.71
C LYS A 20 -3.03 16.27 -9.16
N SER A 21 -4.24 15.72 -9.17
CA SER A 21 -5.44 16.33 -8.59
C SER A 21 -5.52 16.22 -7.06
N SER A 22 -4.58 15.53 -6.42
CA SER A 22 -4.54 15.28 -4.97
C SER A 22 -3.77 16.33 -4.18
N LEU A 23 -3.45 17.48 -4.79
CA LEU A 23 -2.82 18.63 -4.15
C LEU A 23 -3.84 19.37 -3.27
N ASN A 24 -4.29 18.71 -2.20
CA ASN A 24 -4.83 19.39 -1.04
C ASN A 24 -3.69 19.59 -0.05
N GLN A 25 -3.49 20.81 0.43
CA GLN A 25 -2.43 21.15 1.38
C GLN A 25 -2.40 20.21 2.60
N LYS A 26 -3.57 19.74 3.06
CA LYS A 26 -3.73 18.83 4.21
C LYS A 26 -3.70 17.34 3.91
N VAL A 27 -3.99 16.92 2.68
CA VAL A 27 -4.25 15.51 2.36
C VAL A 27 -3.47 15.10 1.13
N VAL A 28 -2.71 14.03 1.25
CA VAL A 28 -2.05 13.37 0.12
C VAL A 28 -2.75 12.06 -0.17
N THR A 29 -3.05 11.81 -1.44
CA THR A 29 -3.62 10.55 -1.89
C THR A 29 -2.54 9.72 -2.57
N ILE A 30 -2.40 8.46 -2.14
CA ILE A 30 -1.54 7.46 -2.75
C ILE A 30 -2.42 6.40 -3.40
N GLU A 31 -2.15 6.07 -4.64
CA GLU A 31 -2.76 4.95 -5.35
C GLU A 31 -1.73 3.84 -5.48
N LEU A 32 -2.03 2.67 -4.90
CA LEU A 32 -1.21 1.47 -5.07
C LEU A 32 -1.87 0.57 -6.12
N CYS A 33 -1.27 0.51 -7.31
CA CYS A 33 -1.85 -0.18 -8.46
C CYS A 33 -1.67 -1.71 -8.35
N CYS A 34 -2.74 -2.44 -8.68
CA CYS A 34 -2.76 -3.89 -8.76
C CYS A 34 -3.94 -4.35 -9.64
N ASP A 35 -3.70 -4.59 -10.93
CA ASP A 35 -4.77 -4.86 -11.92
C ASP A 35 -5.67 -6.06 -11.57
N LYS A 36 -5.16 -7.02 -10.80
CA LYS A 36 -5.91 -8.21 -10.34
C LYS A 36 -6.78 -7.95 -9.11
N LEU A 37 -6.84 -6.71 -8.62
CA LEU A 37 -7.53 -6.35 -7.39
C LEU A 37 -9.01 -6.05 -7.65
N GLU A 38 -9.89 -6.93 -7.16
CA GLU A 38 -11.33 -6.70 -7.14
C GLU A 38 -11.80 -6.39 -5.71
N PRO A 39 -12.58 -5.32 -5.48
CA PRO A 39 -13.16 -5.04 -4.17
C PRO A 39 -14.23 -6.06 -3.79
N SER A 40 -14.35 -6.35 -2.50
CA SER A 40 -15.51 -7.05 -1.93
C SER A 40 -16.61 -6.07 -1.50
N GLU A 41 -17.73 -6.57 -0.97
CA GLU A 41 -18.74 -5.72 -0.32
C GLU A 41 -18.17 -4.92 0.85
N ASN A 42 -17.15 -5.45 1.52
CA ASN A 42 -16.35 -4.70 2.47
C ASN A 42 -15.26 -3.92 1.71
N ARG A 43 -15.37 -2.60 1.70
CA ARG A 43 -14.43 -1.68 1.04
C ARG A 43 -12.97 -1.80 1.51
N PHE A 44 -12.70 -2.48 2.61
CA PHE A 44 -11.36 -2.73 3.13
C PHE A 44 -10.80 -4.11 2.74
N LEU A 45 -11.58 -4.94 2.05
CA LEU A 45 -11.19 -6.30 1.70
C LEU A 45 -11.29 -6.53 0.19
N PRO A 46 -10.30 -7.19 -0.41
CA PRO A 46 -10.43 -7.71 -1.76
C PRO A 46 -11.30 -8.97 -1.78
N LYS A 47 -11.98 -9.23 -2.89
CA LYS A 47 -12.87 -10.40 -3.06
C LYS A 47 -12.17 -11.74 -2.84
N ASN A 48 -10.91 -11.86 -3.27
CA ASN A 48 -10.15 -13.11 -3.24
C ASN A 48 -8.91 -13.05 -2.34
N GLY A 49 -8.97 -12.31 -1.24
CA GLY A 49 -7.75 -12.04 -0.50
C GLY A 49 -7.91 -11.34 0.84
N THR A 50 -6.81 -10.73 1.29
CA THR A 50 -6.76 -9.86 2.47
C THR A 50 -5.96 -8.62 2.14
N CYS A 51 -6.31 -7.49 2.76
CA CYS A 51 -5.54 -6.25 2.70
C CYS A 51 -5.40 -5.71 4.11
N ASP A 52 -4.16 -5.41 4.51
CA ASP A 52 -3.84 -4.80 5.80
C ASP A 52 -3.05 -3.53 5.56
N VAL A 53 -3.51 -2.42 6.14
CA VAL A 53 -2.87 -1.11 6.02
C VAL A 53 -2.59 -0.60 7.42
N LYS A 54 -1.32 -0.34 7.71
CA LYS A 54 -0.83 0.10 9.01
C LYS A 54 -0.19 1.47 8.90
N PHE A 55 -0.74 2.42 9.67
CA PHE A 55 -0.10 3.69 9.97
C PHE A 55 0.62 3.53 11.33
N PHE A 56 1.92 3.76 11.37
CA PHE A 56 2.70 3.48 12.58
C PHE A 56 2.63 4.62 13.60
N PRO A 57 2.87 4.34 14.90
CA PRO A 57 2.84 5.35 15.96
C PRO A 57 3.91 6.44 15.85
N ASP A 58 4.93 6.24 15.00
CA ASP A 58 5.93 7.27 14.68
C ASP A 58 5.35 8.43 13.86
N CYS A 59 4.11 8.28 13.37
CA CYS A 59 3.41 9.23 12.51
C CYS A 59 4.16 9.54 11.21
N GLN A 60 5.12 8.72 10.80
CA GLN A 60 5.94 8.94 9.61
C GLN A 60 6.11 7.67 8.77
N SER A 61 5.62 6.51 9.23
CA SER A 61 5.68 5.27 8.47
C SER A 61 4.31 4.73 8.08
N LEU A 62 4.27 4.03 6.95
CA LEU A 62 3.12 3.32 6.41
C LEU A 62 3.57 1.94 5.89
N GLN A 63 2.76 0.92 6.12
CA GLN A 63 2.92 -0.39 5.48
C GLN A 63 1.58 -0.91 4.97
N VAL A 64 1.62 -1.54 3.81
CA VAL A 64 0.49 -2.20 3.16
C VAL A 64 0.91 -3.62 2.80
N ASP A 65 0.13 -4.59 3.28
CA ASP A 65 0.28 -6.00 2.93
C ASP A 65 -1.01 -6.48 2.26
N LEU A 66 -0.93 -6.74 0.96
CA LEU A 66 -2.02 -7.29 0.16
C LEU A 66 -1.70 -8.75 -0.19
N VAL A 67 -2.69 -9.63 -0.01
CA VAL A 67 -2.57 -11.03 -0.39
C VAL A 67 -3.74 -11.39 -1.29
N LEU A 68 -3.45 -11.74 -2.54
CA LEU A 68 -4.45 -12.22 -3.49
C LEU A 68 -4.25 -13.71 -3.75
N LYS A 69 -5.35 -14.46 -3.79
CA LYS A 69 -5.38 -15.89 -4.12
C LYS A 69 -5.97 -16.06 -5.51
N ASP A 70 -5.27 -16.82 -6.34
CA ASP A 70 -5.76 -17.34 -7.61
C ASP A 70 -6.05 -18.83 -7.43
N ARG A 71 -7.33 -19.19 -7.49
CA ARG A 71 -7.75 -20.59 -7.29
C ARG A 71 -7.50 -21.46 -8.51
N GLU A 72 -7.51 -20.87 -9.71
CA GLU A 72 -7.30 -21.60 -10.95
C GLU A 72 -5.82 -21.98 -11.09
N GLU A 73 -4.93 -21.02 -10.84
CA GLU A 73 -3.48 -21.26 -10.86
C GLU A 73 -2.95 -21.87 -9.55
N MET A 74 -3.79 -22.00 -8.52
CA MET A 74 -3.40 -22.38 -7.16
C MET A 74 -2.22 -21.52 -6.65
N THR A 75 -2.26 -20.20 -6.91
CA THR A 75 -1.22 -19.25 -6.47
C THR A 75 -1.72 -18.29 -5.41
N LYS A 76 -0.80 -17.86 -4.54
CA LYS A 76 -1.04 -16.84 -3.54
C LYS A 76 0.04 -15.78 -3.69
N THR A 77 -0.34 -14.61 -4.18
CA THR A 77 0.60 -13.50 -4.39
C THR A 77 0.53 -12.55 -3.21
N LYS A 78 1.66 -12.36 -2.54
CA LYS A 78 1.84 -11.37 -1.48
C LYS A 78 2.47 -10.13 -2.09
N TYR A 79 1.75 -9.02 -2.04
CA TYR A 79 2.22 -7.71 -2.42
C TYR A 79 2.52 -6.91 -1.15
N THR A 80 3.68 -6.28 -1.09
CA THR A 80 4.05 -5.40 0.02
C THR A 80 4.40 -4.02 -0.49
N TYR A 81 3.95 -3.00 0.22
CA TYR A 81 4.38 -1.61 0.05
C TYR A 81 4.72 -1.03 1.42
N LYS A 82 5.87 -0.36 1.53
CA LYS A 82 6.34 0.20 2.81
C LYS A 82 7.02 1.52 2.57
N VAL A 83 6.58 2.53 3.31
CA VAL A 83 7.25 3.82 3.45
C VAL A 83 7.77 3.91 4.87
N ARG A 84 9.09 3.97 5.03
CA ARG A 84 9.76 4.06 6.35
C ARG A 84 9.86 5.49 6.88
N GLN A 85 9.79 6.47 5.98
CA GLN A 85 9.90 7.87 6.34
C GLN A 85 9.16 8.73 5.31
N LEU A 86 7.96 9.15 5.67
CA LEU A 86 7.21 10.18 4.95
C LEU A 86 7.94 11.52 5.08
N PRO A 87 7.72 12.46 4.14
CA PRO A 87 8.41 13.76 4.15
C PRO A 87 8.11 14.58 5.42
N GLY A 88 6.92 14.41 5.99
CA GLY A 88 6.53 14.97 7.27
C GLY A 88 5.57 14.06 8.03
N ARG A 89 5.02 14.57 9.13
CA ARG A 89 4.15 13.79 10.02
C ARG A 89 2.73 13.71 9.50
N ILE A 90 2.10 12.55 9.72
CA ILE A 90 0.67 12.32 9.48
C ILE A 90 -0.09 12.29 10.80
N VAL A 91 -1.41 12.40 10.72
CA VAL A 91 -2.34 12.13 11.83
C VAL A 91 -2.99 10.76 11.58
N PRO A 92 -2.46 9.65 12.14
CA PRO A 92 -2.86 8.28 11.78
C PRO A 92 -4.37 8.04 11.93
N GLN A 93 -5.01 8.55 12.99
CA GLN A 93 -6.44 8.39 13.20
C GLN A 93 -7.32 9.06 12.13
N ASN A 94 -6.78 10.03 11.41
CA ASN A 94 -7.49 10.73 10.32
C ASN A 94 -7.13 10.16 8.95
N CYS A 95 -6.12 9.29 8.86
CA CYS A 95 -5.77 8.63 7.62
C CYS A 95 -6.80 7.55 7.29
N THR A 96 -7.09 7.39 6.00
CA THR A 96 -8.08 6.41 5.54
C THR A 96 -7.54 5.63 4.35
N TRP A 97 -8.13 4.49 4.07
CA TRP A 97 -7.80 3.70 2.89
C TRP A 97 -9.03 2.94 2.40
N THR A 98 -9.02 2.55 1.13
CA THR A 98 -10.08 1.72 0.55
C THR A 98 -9.52 0.90 -0.60
N VAL A 99 -10.05 -0.31 -0.77
CA VAL A 99 -9.86 -1.14 -1.95
C VAL A 99 -10.82 -0.66 -3.03
N LEU A 100 -10.29 -0.41 -4.22
CA LEU A 100 -11.05 -0.12 -5.43
C LEU A 100 -10.64 -1.15 -6.49
N GLU A 101 -11.40 -1.21 -7.59
CA GLU A 101 -11.02 -2.01 -8.73
C GLU A 101 -9.65 -1.53 -9.26
N GLY A 102 -8.70 -2.47 -9.36
CA GLY A 102 -7.35 -2.24 -9.85
C GLY A 102 -6.40 -1.49 -8.90
N LYS A 103 -6.83 -1.01 -7.72
CA LYS A 103 -5.96 -0.24 -6.82
C LYS A 103 -6.40 -0.17 -5.36
N ILE A 104 -5.44 0.13 -4.48
CA ILE A 104 -5.70 0.57 -3.10
C ILE A 104 -5.51 2.08 -3.06
N LEU A 105 -6.55 2.80 -2.61
CA LEU A 105 -6.51 4.25 -2.42
C LEU A 105 -6.22 4.54 -0.96
N ILE A 106 -5.14 5.27 -0.67
CA ILE A 106 -4.74 5.66 0.69
C ILE A 106 -4.76 7.19 0.77
N LYS A 107 -5.45 7.73 1.77
CA LYS A 107 -5.46 9.16 2.07
C LYS A 107 -4.68 9.39 3.36
N LEU A 108 -3.54 10.06 3.22
CA LEU A 108 -2.71 10.51 4.31
C LEU A 108 -3.11 11.92 4.70
N CYS A 109 -3.53 12.10 5.96
CA CYS A 109 -3.76 13.42 6.53
C CYS A 109 -2.47 13.92 7.16
N LYS A 110 -1.91 15.02 6.63
CA LYS A 110 -0.71 15.65 7.16
C LYS A 110 -1.00 16.36 8.48
N GLU A 111 -0.01 16.43 9.35
CA GLU A 111 -0.04 17.29 10.53
C GLU A 111 0.16 18.78 10.13
N GLU A 112 1.00 19.04 9.13
CA GLU A 112 1.31 20.39 8.62
C GLU A 112 0.85 20.60 7.17
N GLU A 113 0.42 21.82 6.85
CA GLU A 113 -0.27 22.15 5.58
C GLU A 113 0.68 22.54 4.43
N ASN A 114 1.98 22.70 4.69
CA ASN A 114 2.87 23.48 3.82
C ASN A 114 3.86 22.68 2.96
N GLU A 115 3.93 21.36 3.11
CA GLU A 115 4.90 20.55 2.37
C GLU A 115 4.27 19.83 1.18
N ASP A 116 4.85 19.98 -0.02
CA ASP A 116 4.50 19.15 -1.18
C ASP A 116 5.17 17.77 -1.05
N TRP A 117 4.36 16.73 -0.87
CA TRP A 117 4.83 15.35 -0.71
C TRP A 117 4.80 14.56 -2.02
N THR A 118 4.36 15.17 -3.12
CA THR A 118 4.06 14.47 -4.38
C THR A 118 5.28 13.72 -4.91
N LEU A 119 6.41 14.43 -5.05
CA LEU A 119 7.66 13.84 -5.54
C LEU A 119 8.19 12.79 -4.56
N ALA A 120 8.30 13.14 -3.28
CA ALA A 120 8.89 12.26 -2.29
C ALA A 120 8.09 10.96 -2.05
N VAL A 121 6.76 10.98 -2.15
CA VAL A 121 5.95 9.75 -2.02
C VAL A 121 5.98 8.92 -3.31
N SER A 122 6.04 9.56 -4.48
CA SER A 122 6.16 8.87 -5.78
C SER A 122 7.56 8.28 -6.02
N GLU A 123 8.62 8.94 -5.57
CA GLU A 123 10.01 8.53 -5.74
C GLU A 123 10.49 7.60 -4.61
N ARG A 124 10.05 7.82 -3.35
CA ARG A 124 10.48 7.01 -2.19
C ARG A 124 9.59 5.83 -1.85
N GLY A 125 8.51 5.59 -2.60
CA GLY A 125 7.90 4.26 -2.66
C GLY A 125 8.91 3.16 -3.09
N VAL A 126 10.07 3.59 -3.59
CA VAL A 126 11.17 2.82 -4.18
C VAL A 126 12.46 2.83 -3.32
N ASP A 127 12.45 3.22 -2.03
CA ASP A 127 13.55 2.83 -1.11
C ASP A 127 13.43 1.34 -0.69
N GLN A 128 13.09 0.47 -1.64
CA GLN A 128 13.04 -0.99 -1.51
C GLN A 128 14.32 -1.67 -1.97
N VAL A 129 15.37 -0.89 -2.26
CA VAL A 129 16.68 -1.41 -2.62
C VAL A 129 17.60 -1.38 -1.39
N GLY A 130 17.91 -2.58 -0.87
CA GLY A 130 18.87 -2.82 0.21
C GLY A 130 18.18 -3.10 1.56
N SER A 131 18.21 -4.31 2.12
CA SER A 131 19.33 -5.24 2.14
C SER A 131 18.84 -6.68 1.97
N ASP A 132 19.55 -7.38 1.10
CA ASP A 132 19.86 -8.79 1.23
C ASP A 132 20.14 -9.12 2.70
N GLU A 133 19.38 -10.04 3.28
CA GLU A 133 19.87 -10.84 4.40
C GLU A 133 19.68 -12.30 4.00
N SER A 134 20.56 -12.73 3.10
CA SER A 134 21.06 -14.08 3.07
C SER A 134 21.66 -14.40 4.44
N SER A 135 21.00 -15.23 5.24
CA SER A 135 21.57 -16.13 6.26
C SER A 135 20.55 -17.17 6.67
#